data_AF-A0A7S4MN90-F1
#
_entry.id   AF-A0A7S4MN90-F1
#
_cell.length_a   1.000
_cell.length_b   1.000
_cell.length_c   1.000
_cell.angle_alpha   90.00
_cell.angle_beta   90.00
_cell.angle_gamma   90.00
#
_symmetry.space_group_name_H-M   'P 1'
#
loop_
_entity.id
_entity.type
_entity.pdbx_description
1 polymer ?
#
loop_
_entity_poly.entity_id
_entity_poly.type
_entity_poly.pdbx_seq_one_letter_code
_entity_poly.pdbx_strand_id
1 'polypeptide(L)'
;VNTGSKNLLEVKWCPTRSGILSSIGKDDSCVKIWDFKEIPEQHSKKETTITFNKPVRTYHTNDPLVSISWHPTNEYRMLSIADSGMVELVQLHESIPITCSVSGEIGWAYGKDMCNTKINQEDETRD
;
A
#
# COMPACT_ATOMS: atom_id res chain seq x y z
N VAL A 1 -25.33 -7.87 -14.29
CA VAL A 1 -24.09 -7.75 -13.48
C VAL A 1 -24.27 -6.57 -12.54
N ASN A 2 -24.45 -6.81 -11.25
CA ASN A 2 -24.59 -5.74 -10.28
C ASN A 2 -23.19 -5.15 -10.08
N THR A 3 -22.84 -4.11 -10.84
CA THR A 3 -21.65 -3.31 -10.55
C THR A 3 -21.98 -2.55 -9.28
N GLY A 4 -21.71 -3.17 -8.13
CA GLY A 4 -21.86 -2.56 -6.81
C GLY A 4 -20.90 -1.38 -6.70
N SER A 5 -21.27 -0.26 -7.30
CA SER A 5 -20.61 1.03 -7.15
C SER A 5 -20.88 1.47 -5.72
N LYS A 6 -20.09 0.93 -4.79
CA LYS A 6 -19.94 1.53 -3.46
C LYS A 6 -19.63 3.00 -3.71
N ASN A 7 -20.48 3.90 -3.19
CA ASN A 7 -20.43 5.33 -3.49
C ASN A 7 -19.00 5.85 -3.25
N LEU A 8 -18.29 6.24 -4.30
CA LEU A 8 -16.95 6.79 -4.20
C LEU A 8 -17.02 8.13 -3.46
N LEU A 9 -16.24 8.31 -2.39
CA LEU A 9 -16.22 9.57 -1.63
C LEU A 9 -15.14 10.51 -2.14
N GLU A 10 -13.92 10.01 -2.26
CA GLU A 10 -12.79 10.86 -2.59
C GLU A 10 -11.73 10.07 -3.37
N VAL A 11 -11.06 10.80 -4.29
CA VAL A 11 -9.90 10.35 -5.04
C VAL A 11 -8.82 11.42 -4.98
N LYS A 12 -7.57 11.04 -4.75
CA LYS A 12 -6.42 11.95 -4.74
C LYS A 12 -5.22 11.33 -5.44
N TRP A 13 -4.62 12.09 -6.35
CA TRP A 13 -3.30 11.77 -6.90
C TRP A 13 -2.22 11.94 -5.84
N CYS A 14 -1.23 11.04 -5.85
CA CYS A 14 -0.02 11.21 -5.06
C CYS A 14 0.79 12.38 -5.65
N PRO A 15 1.11 13.43 -4.86
CA PRO A 15 1.81 14.60 -5.38
C PRO A 15 3.28 14.32 -5.73
N THR A 16 3.86 13.26 -5.17
CA THR A 16 5.27 12.91 -5.32
C THR A 16 5.52 11.72 -6.24
N ARG A 17 4.47 10.97 -6.62
CA ARG A 17 4.57 9.81 -7.53
C ARG A 17 3.55 9.89 -8.66
N SER A 18 4.06 10.11 -9.87
CA SER A 18 3.25 10.02 -11.08
C SER A 18 2.62 8.65 -11.20
N GLY A 19 1.38 8.60 -11.68
CA GLY A 19 0.64 7.35 -11.86
C GLY A 19 0.10 6.73 -10.57
N ILE A 20 0.36 7.26 -9.37
CA ILE A 20 -0.25 6.74 -8.14
C ILE A 20 -1.46 7.60 -7.75
N LEU A 21 -2.60 6.96 -7.48
CA LEU A 21 -3.73 7.62 -6.80
C LEU A 21 -4.29 6.74 -5.68
N SER A 22 -4.94 7.41 -4.75
CA SER A 22 -5.74 6.78 -3.69
C SER A 22 -7.23 7.03 -3.91
N SER A 23 -8.05 6.11 -3.41
CA SER A 23 -9.50 6.26 -3.37
C SER A 23 -10.07 5.75 -2.05
N ILE A 24 -11.11 6.40 -1.55
CA ILE A 24 -11.95 5.93 -0.45
C ILE A 24 -13.41 5.87 -0.88
N GLY A 25 -14.14 4.89 -0.35
CA GLY A 25 -15.56 4.68 -0.60
C GLY A 25 -16.39 5.01 0.63
N LYS A 26 -17.67 5.27 0.41
CA LYS A 26 -18.65 5.45 1.49
C LYS A 26 -18.77 4.16 2.27
N ASP A 27 -18.72 4.28 3.60
CA ASP A 27 -18.79 3.17 4.54
C ASP A 27 -17.60 2.18 4.44
N ASP A 28 -16.60 2.45 3.58
CA ASP A 28 -15.37 1.66 3.50
C ASP A 28 -14.38 2.17 4.56
N SER A 29 -13.93 1.29 5.44
CA SER A 29 -12.83 1.52 6.38
C SER A 29 -11.47 1.20 5.74
N CYS A 30 -11.26 1.65 4.51
CA CYS A 30 -9.98 1.42 3.83
C CYS A 30 -9.64 2.47 2.77
N VAL A 31 -8.34 2.71 2.62
CA VAL A 31 -7.76 3.44 1.49
C VAL A 31 -7.27 2.44 0.45
N LYS A 32 -7.77 2.55 -0.78
CA LYS A 32 -7.30 1.76 -1.92
C LYS A 32 -6.27 2.57 -2.71
N ILE A 33 -5.13 1.96 -3.02
CA ILE A 33 -4.06 2.54 -3.84
C ILE A 33 -4.07 1.91 -5.22
N TRP A 34 -3.94 2.74 -6.23
CA TRP A 34 -3.94 2.37 -7.64
C TRP A 34 -2.64 2.86 -8.27
N ASP A 35 -2.04 2.03 -9.12
CA ASP A 35 -0.78 2.32 -9.81
C ASP A 35 -0.98 2.22 -11.32
N PHE A 36 -0.96 3.39 -11.95
CA PHE A 36 -1.03 3.62 -13.39
C PHE A 36 0.39 3.84 -13.90
N LYS A 37 1.16 2.76 -13.97
CA LYS A 37 2.49 2.81 -14.61
C LYS A 37 2.34 3.32 -16.05
N GLU A 38 3.30 4.15 -16.49
CA GLU A 38 3.41 4.53 -17.90
C GLU A 38 3.34 3.27 -18.75
N ILE A 39 2.34 3.24 -19.64
CA ILE A 39 2.30 2.30 -20.75
C ILE A 39 3.60 2.56 -21.50
N PRO A 40 4.52 1.59 -21.61
CA PRO A 40 5.70 1.79 -22.42
C PRO A 40 5.20 2.20 -23.80
N GLU A 41 5.69 3.32 -24.33
CA GLU A 41 5.44 3.79 -25.69
C GLU A 41 6.01 2.77 -26.69
N GLN A 42 5.38 1.59 -26.75
CA GLN A 42 5.65 0.58 -27.74
C GLN A 42 4.84 1.00 -28.94
N HIS A 43 5.52 1.67 -29.86
CA HIS A 43 5.17 1.80 -31.28
C HIS A 43 4.50 0.52 -31.83
N SER A 44 3.20 0.35 -31.63
CA SER A 44 2.39 -0.56 -32.42
C SER A 44 0.93 -0.20 -32.23
N LYS A 45 0.25 -0.08 -33.37
CA LYS A 45 -1.14 0.31 -33.54
C LYS A 45 -2.08 -0.81 -33.08
N LYS A 46 -2.00 -1.21 -31.81
CA LYS A 46 -2.94 -2.13 -31.16
C LYS A 46 -3.44 -1.47 -29.90
N GLU A 47 -4.76 -1.23 -29.88
CA GLU A 47 -5.52 -0.72 -28.75
C GLU A 47 -5.05 -1.42 -27.48
N THR A 48 -4.33 -0.68 -26.64
CA THR A 48 -3.82 -1.22 -25.38
C THR A 48 -5.02 -1.26 -24.46
N THR A 49 -5.69 -2.41 -24.38
CA THR A 49 -6.79 -2.62 -23.44
C THR A 49 -6.21 -2.63 -22.03
N ILE A 50 -6.18 -1.44 -21.45
CA ILE A 50 -5.77 -1.20 -20.09
C ILE A 50 -6.68 -2.03 -19.16
N THR A 51 -6.16 -3.14 -18.63
CA THR A 51 -6.93 -4.03 -17.75
C THR A 51 -6.67 -3.64 -16.30
N PHE A 52 -7.29 -2.56 -15.84
CA PHE A 52 -7.20 -2.11 -14.44
C PHE A 52 -8.49 -2.42 -13.69
N ASN A 53 -8.58 -3.63 -13.15
CA ASN A 53 -9.80 -4.04 -12.43
C ASN A 53 -9.64 -4.04 -10.91
N LYS A 54 -8.44 -3.82 -10.36
CA LYS A 54 -8.20 -3.95 -8.91
C LYS A 54 -7.13 -2.97 -8.40
N PRO A 55 -7.28 -2.46 -7.17
CA PRO A 55 -6.25 -1.68 -6.50
C PRO A 55 -5.01 -2.54 -6.25
N VAL A 56 -3.82 -1.93 -6.33
CA VAL A 56 -2.55 -2.63 -6.07
C VAL A 56 -2.30 -2.85 -4.58
N ARG A 57 -2.88 -2.01 -3.72
CA ARG A 57 -2.83 -2.13 -2.26
C ARG A 57 -4.12 -1.60 -1.63
N THR A 58 -4.45 -2.13 -0.45
CA THR A 58 -5.57 -1.65 0.37
C THR A 58 -5.10 -1.55 1.82
N TYR A 59 -5.22 -0.35 2.40
CA TYR A 59 -4.85 -0.06 3.78
C TYR A 59 -6.13 0.06 4.59
N HIS A 60 -6.33 -0.84 5.54
CA HIS A 60 -7.53 -0.88 6.38
C HIS A 60 -7.36 0.00 7.61
N THR A 61 -8.44 0.67 7.98
CA THR A 61 -8.59 1.46 9.20
C THR A 61 -9.69 0.82 10.05
N ASN A 62 -9.83 1.25 11.31
CA ASN A 62 -10.85 0.70 12.20
C ASN A 62 -12.25 1.21 11.84
N ASP A 63 -12.34 2.49 11.47
CA ASP A 63 -13.60 3.19 11.21
C ASP A 63 -13.73 3.62 9.72
N PRO A 64 -14.95 3.82 9.21
CA PRO A 64 -15.19 4.36 7.87
C PRO A 64 -14.52 5.71 7.65
N LEU A 65 -13.91 5.88 6.47
CA LEU A 65 -13.18 7.10 6.14
C LEU A 65 -14.07 8.16 5.51
N VAL A 66 -13.81 9.42 5.85
CA VAL A 66 -14.50 10.58 5.25
C VAL A 66 -13.60 11.43 4.37
N SER A 67 -12.28 11.46 4.62
CA SER A 67 -11.32 12.15 3.75
C SER A 67 -9.89 11.66 3.92
N ILE A 68 -9.06 11.93 2.93
CA ILE A 68 -7.62 11.65 2.91
C ILE A 68 -6.80 12.83 2.37
N SER A 69 -5.57 12.97 2.84
CA SER A 69 -4.60 13.94 2.34
C SER A 69 -3.20 13.33 2.24
N TRP A 70 -2.66 13.27 1.02
CA TRP A 70 -1.26 12.89 0.82
C TRP A 70 -0.30 13.85 1.51
N HIS A 71 0.82 13.33 1.99
CA HIS A 71 1.91 14.17 2.44
C HIS A 71 2.55 14.87 1.23
N PRO A 72 2.81 16.19 1.29
CA PRO A 72 3.23 16.96 0.11
C PRO A 72 4.62 16.58 -0.41
N THR A 73 5.49 16.06 0.46
CA THR A 73 6.89 15.75 0.13
C THR A 73 7.31 14.32 0.42
N ASN A 74 6.42 13.48 0.98
CA ASN A 74 6.76 12.11 1.36
C ASN A 74 5.79 11.16 0.67
N GLU A 75 6.31 10.41 -0.29
CA GLU A 75 5.53 9.53 -1.15
C GLU A 75 4.90 8.32 -0.45
N TYR A 76 5.35 8.02 0.76
CA TYR A 76 4.89 6.88 1.54
C TYR A 76 3.98 7.29 2.71
N ARG A 77 3.45 8.52 2.70
CA ARG A 77 2.64 9.03 3.82
C ARG A 77 1.39 9.74 3.34
N MET A 78 0.31 9.51 4.06
CA MET A 78 -0.91 10.30 3.98
C MET A 78 -1.58 10.38 5.34
N LEU A 79 -2.45 11.36 5.52
CA LEU A 79 -3.38 11.43 6.62
C LEU A 79 -4.74 10.90 6.16
N SER A 80 -5.41 10.16 7.03
CA SER A 80 -6.82 9.80 6.88
C SER A 80 -7.60 10.35 8.06
N ILE A 81 -8.86 10.73 7.80
CA ILE A 81 -9.83 11.06 8.85
C ILE A 81 -11.05 10.16 8.71
N ALA A 82 -11.44 9.56 9.83
CA ALA A 82 -12.64 8.73 9.94
C ALA A 82 -13.88 9.55 10.29
N ASP A 83 -15.06 8.97 10.10
CA ASP A 83 -16.35 9.54 10.51
C ASP A 83 -16.45 9.74 12.03
N SER A 84 -15.76 8.91 12.81
CA SER A 84 -15.56 9.04 14.25
C SER A 84 -14.74 10.28 14.67
N GLY A 85 -14.13 10.97 13.70
CA GLY A 85 -13.21 12.09 13.92
C GLY A 85 -11.77 11.66 14.22
N MET A 86 -11.48 10.36 14.23
CA MET A 86 -10.11 9.85 14.38
C MET A 86 -9.25 10.26 13.17
N VAL A 87 -8.08 10.86 13.43
CA VAL A 87 -7.07 11.17 12.42
C VAL A 87 -5.90 10.22 12.57
N GLU A 88 -5.55 9.53 11.49
CA GLU A 88 -4.46 8.55 11.49
C GLU A 88 -3.41 8.90 10.43
N LEU A 89 -2.15 8.59 10.73
CA LEU A 89 -1.07 8.59 9.74
C LEU A 89 -1.03 7.23 9.05
N VAL A 90 -1.34 7.18 7.77
CA VAL A 90 -1.21 5.98 6.95
C VAL A 90 0.18 5.99 6.32
N GLN A 91 0.97 4.96 6.64
CA GLN A 91 2.28 4.74 6.05
C GLN A 91 2.24 3.65 4.98
N LEU A 92 2.55 4.03 3.74
CA LEU A 92 2.53 3.15 2.58
C LEU A 92 3.87 2.43 2.46
N HIS A 93 3.99 1.28 3.10
CA HIS A 93 5.21 0.47 2.96
C HIS A 93 5.18 -0.38 1.69
N GLU A 94 6.36 -0.58 1.12
CA GLU A 94 6.57 -1.71 0.22
C GLU A 94 6.60 -3.01 1.02
N SER A 95 6.07 -4.08 0.44
CA SER A 95 6.12 -5.39 1.10
C SER A 95 7.52 -5.92 0.94
N ILE A 96 8.24 -6.06 2.04
CA ILE A 96 9.54 -6.73 2.05
C ILE A 96 9.28 -8.21 2.34
N PRO A 97 9.56 -9.14 1.40
CA PRO A 97 9.44 -10.55 1.67
C PRO A 97 10.46 -10.96 2.73
N ILE A 98 10.00 -11.69 3.74
CA ILE A 98 10.83 -12.30 4.77
C ILE A 98 10.79 -13.82 4.62
N THR A 99 11.91 -14.48 4.89
CA THR A 99 12.02 -15.93 4.97
C THR A 99 12.66 -16.32 6.30
N CYS A 100 12.21 -17.41 6.91
CA CYS A 100 12.79 -17.96 8.12
C CYS A 100 13.34 -19.35 7.83
N SER A 101 14.54 -19.66 8.31
CA SER A 101 15.08 -21.01 8.33
C SER A 101 14.72 -21.71 9.64
N VAL A 102 14.70 -23.04 9.60
CA VAL A 102 14.58 -23.89 10.80
C VAL A 102 15.78 -23.74 11.76
N SER A 103 16.91 -23.21 11.28
CA SER A 103 18.09 -22.92 12.11
C SER A 103 18.03 -21.58 12.83
N GLY A 104 16.91 -20.85 12.74
CA GLY A 104 16.75 -19.55 13.40
C GLY A 104 17.38 -18.38 12.65
N GLU A 105 17.55 -18.49 11.33
CA GLU A 105 17.97 -17.38 10.48
C GLU A 105 16.76 -16.71 9.84
N ILE A 106 16.72 -15.39 9.89
CA ILE A 106 15.72 -14.58 9.19
C ILE A 106 16.43 -13.89 8.02
N GLY A 107 15.89 -14.04 6.82
CA GLY A 107 16.35 -13.35 5.62
C GLY A 107 15.28 -12.41 5.05
N TRP A 108 15.70 -11.31 4.45
CA TRP A 108 14.83 -10.37 3.75
C TRP A 108 15.51 -9.77 2.53
N ALA A 109 14.71 -9.32 1.55
CA ALA A 109 15.21 -8.63 0.38
C ALA A 109 15.31 -7.12 0.62
N TYR A 110 16.37 -6.48 0.11
CA TYR A 110 16.51 -5.03 0.07
C TYR A 110 16.97 -4.62 -1.33
N GLY A 111 16.02 -4.20 -2.17
CA GLY A 111 16.30 -3.91 -3.58
C GLY A 111 16.79 -5.14 -4.33
N LYS A 112 18.06 -5.15 -4.76
CA LYS A 112 18.71 -6.29 -5.42
C LYS A 112 19.50 -7.18 -4.46
N ASP A 113 19.61 -6.77 -3.21
CA ASP A 113 20.42 -7.44 -2.20
C ASP A 113 19.56 -8.34 -1.32
N MET A 114 20.18 -9.38 -0.75
CA MET A 114 19.58 -10.27 0.24
C MET A 114 20.31 -10.10 1.56
N CYS A 115 19.57 -9.77 2.61
CA CYS A 115 20.07 -9.60 3.97
C CYS A 115 19.66 -10.81 4.81
N ASN A 116 20.45 -11.18 5.81
CA ASN A 116 20.06 -12.18 6.80
C ASN A 116 20.64 -11.89 8.19
N THR A 117 20.04 -12.47 9.23
CA THR A 117 20.56 -12.43 10.60
C THR A 117 20.16 -13.68 11.37
N LYS A 118 20.94 -14.06 12.37
CA LYS A 118 20.60 -15.12 13.34
C LYS A 118 19.78 -14.54 14.48
N ILE A 119 18.78 -15.28 14.93
CA ILE A 119 18.08 -15.01 16.19
C ILE A 119 18.99 -15.51 17.31
N ASN A 120 19.60 -14.59 18.06
CA ASN A 120 20.38 -14.96 19.23
C ASN A 120 19.43 -15.55 20.27
N GLN A 121 19.63 -16.82 20.64
CA GLN A 121 19.06 -17.35 21.87
C GLN A 121 19.88 -16.73 23.01
N GLU A 122 19.24 -15.95 23.88
CA GLU A 122 19.83 -15.60 25.17
C GLU A 122 20.02 -16.92 25.92
N ASP A 123 21.28 -17.23 26.25
CA ASP A 123 21.61 -18.40 27.06
C ASP A 123 20.87 -18.29 28.40
N GLU A 124 19.86 -19.14 28.61
CA GLU A 124 19.34 -19.47 29.94
C GLU A 124 20.46 -20.16 30.75
N THR A 125 21.42 -19.37 31.22
CA THR A 125 22.26 -19.73 32.35
C THR A 125 21.71 -19.01 33.58
N ARG A 126 20.70 -19.63 34.19
CA ARG A 126 20.35 -19.42 35.59
C ARG A 126 20.27 -20.76 36.31
N ASP A 127 21.29 -20.94 37.15
CA ASP A 127 21.44 -21.76 38.36
C ASP A 127 21.38 -23.30 38.26
#